data_AF-G7M9P9-F1
#
_entry.id   AF-G7M9P9-F1
#
_cell.length_a   1.000
_cell.length_b   1.000
_cell.length_c   1.000
_cell.angle_alpha   90.00
_cell.angle_beta   90.00
_cell.angle_gamma   90.00
#
_symmetry.space_group_name_H-M   'P 1'
#
loop_
_entity.id
_entity.type
_entity.pdbx_description
1 polymer ?
#
loop_
_entity_poly.entity_id
_entity_poly.type
_entity_poly.pdbx_seq_one_letter_code
_entity_poly.pdbx_strand_id
1 'polypeptide(L)' 'MIKAIGLEEVELYLTIRSLEFFTPNEVKEIKILEPNLNGVLKNKEVLESLIKKGYVERTKRGIKATNKQFE' A
#
# COMPACT_ATOMS: atom_id res chain seq x y z
N MET A 1 -21.81 -2.71 -1.83
CA MET A 1 -21.09 -3.78 -2.55
C MET A 1 -19.61 -3.60 -2.24
N ILE A 2 -19.09 -4.35 -1.26
CA ILE A 2 -17.68 -4.30 -0.89
C ILE A 2 -16.88 -4.85 -2.07
N LYS A 3 -16.06 -4.02 -2.71
CA LYS A 3 -15.16 -4.50 -3.76
C LYS A 3 -14.06 -5.29 -3.08
N ALA A 4 -14.10 -6.61 -3.24
CA ALA A 4 -13.07 -7.52 -2.78
C ALA A 4 -11.67 -7.00 -3.15
N ILE A 5 -10.71 -7.23 -2.26
CA ILE A 5 -9.31 -6.91 -2.52
C ILE A 5 -8.69 -7.97 -3.44
N GLY A 6 -7.98 -7.55 -4.48
CA GLY A 6 -7.27 -8.43 -5.39
C GLY A 6 -5.91 -8.88 -4.83
N LEU A 7 -5.33 -9.95 -5.40
CA LEU A 7 -4.05 -10.50 -4.97
C LEU A 7 -2.93 -9.46 -4.92
N GLU A 8 -2.79 -8.64 -5.97
CA GLU A 8 -1.75 -7.62 -6.08
C GLU A 8 -1.90 -6.51 -5.02
N GLU A 9 -3.13 -6.17 -4.66
CA GLU A 9 -3.42 -5.21 -3.59
C GLU A 9 -3.02 -5.78 -2.22
N VAL A 10 -3.26 -7.08 -1.99
CA VAL A 10 -2.80 -7.76 -0.76
C VAL A 10 -1.28 -7.79 -0.70
N GLU A 11 -0.60 -8.17 -1.78
CA GLU A 11 0.87 -8.20 -1.84
C GLU A 11 1.48 -6.83 -1.55
N LEU A 12 0.95 -5.78 -2.17
CA LEU A 12 1.44 -4.42 -1.95
C LEU A 12 1.13 -3.92 -0.54
N TYR A 13 -0.06 -4.22 0.00
CA TYR A 13 -0.40 -3.88 1.39
C TYR A 13 0.54 -4.54 2.39
N LEU A 14 0.83 -5.83 2.23
CA LEU A 14 1.78 -6.54 3.11
C LEU A 14 3.20 -5.97 3.01
N THR A 15 3.60 -5.55 1.80
CA THR A 15 4.87 -4.85 1.58
C THR A 15 4.92 -3.54 2.35
N ILE A 16 3.86 -2.73 2.28
CA ILE A 16 3.75 -1.47 3.02
C ILE A 16 3.81 -1.71 4.54
N ARG A 17 3.07 -2.71 5.05
CA ARG A 17 3.10 -3.09 6.48
C ARG A 17 4.48 -3.53 6.95
N SER A 18 5.19 -4.30 6.11
CA SER A 18 6.56 -4.73 6.39
C SER A 18 7.50 -3.52 6.45
N LEU A 19 7.40 -2.60 5.49
CA LEU A 19 8.21 -1.38 5.48
C LEU A 19 7.91 -0.47 6.68
N GLU A 20 6.64 -0.33 7.09
CA GLU A 20 6.26 0.41 8.30
C GLU A 20 6.92 -0.15 9.56
N PHE A 21 7.03 -1.47 9.68
CA PHE A 21 7.70 -2.10 10.81
C PHE A 21 9.18 -1.66 10.91
N PHE A 22 9.88 -1.51 9.78
CA PHE A 22 11.27 -1.04 9.74
C PHE A 22 11.41 0.49 9.77
N THR A 23 10.38 1.24 9.37
CA THR A 23 10.34 2.70 9.40
C THR A 23 9.11 3.18 10.17
N PRO A 24 9.18 3.25 11.51
CA PRO A 24 8.03 3.34 12.40
C PRO A 24 7.20 4.63 12.33
N ASN A 25 7.61 5.60 11.50
CA ASN A 25 6.89 6.85 11.37
C ASN A 25 6.08 6.96 10.07
N GLU A 26 6.57 6.47 8.93
CA GLU A 26 5.91 6.56 7.61
C GLU A 26 6.77 5.88 6.54
N VAL A 27 6.16 5.24 5.53
CA VAL A 27 6.87 4.63 4.40
C VAL A 27 6.92 5.60 3.22
N LYS A 28 8.11 5.90 2.71
CA LYS A 28 8.23 6.75 1.51
C LYS A 28 7.63 6.04 0.30
N GLU A 29 6.81 6.75 -0.48
CA GLU A 29 6.14 6.21 -1.67
C GLU A 29 7.12 5.57 -2.67
N ILE A 30 8.29 6.16 -2.87
CA ILE A 30 9.33 5.59 -3.74
C ILE A 30 9.77 4.17 -3.31
N LYS A 31 9.87 3.91 -2.00
CA LYS A 31 10.22 2.59 -1.47
C LYS A 31 9.13 1.53 -1.66
N ILE A 32 7.89 1.96 -1.91
CA ILE A 32 6.74 1.07 -2.18
C ILE A 32 6.70 0.72 -3.68
N LEU A 33 7.11 1.65 -4.53
CA LEU A 33 7.03 1.50 -5.98
C LEU A 33 8.23 0.76 -6.59
N GLU A 34 9.41 0.84 -5.96
CA GLU A 34 10.66 0.22 -6.43
C GLU A 34 10.76 -1.31 -6.32
N PRO A 35 10.25 -2.00 -5.27
CA PRO A 35 10.64 -3.39 -5.02
C PRO A 35 9.79 -4.46 -5.73
N ASN A 36 8.68 -4.12 -6.40
CA ASN A 36 7.74 -5.15 -6.87
C ASN A 36 7.92 -5.55 -8.35
N LEU A 37 7.82 -6.85 -8.63
CA LEU A 37 7.93 -7.52 -9.95
C LEU A 37 7.03 -6.93 -11.05
N ASN A 38 5.97 -6.22 -10.66
CA ASN A 38 4.94 -5.66 -11.53
C ASN A 38 5.32 -4.34 -12.21
N GLY A 39 6.46 -3.74 -11.85
CA GLY A 39 6.92 -2.46 -12.38
C GLY A 39 6.24 -1.24 -11.75
N VAL A 40 6.93 -0.10 -11.81
CA VAL A 40 6.57 1.14 -11.09
C VAL A 40 5.15 1.63 -11.39
N LEU A 41 4.73 1.59 -12.66
CA LEU A 41 3.41 2.08 -13.09
C LEU A 41 2.27 1.25 -12.49
N LYS A 42 2.39 -0.08 -12.54
CA LYS A 42 1.37 -0.99 -12.01
C LYS A 42 1.30 -0.92 -10.48
N ASN A 43 2.44 -0.82 -9.80
CA ASN A 43 2.49 -0.60 -8.35
C ASN A 43 1.79 0.69 -7.94
N LYS A 44 1.90 1.74 -8.76
CA LYS A 44 1.21 3.01 -8.52
C LYS A 44 -0.31 2.85 -8.62
N GLU A 45 -0.81 2.17 -9.64
CA GLU A 45 -2.25 1.91 -9.79
C GLU A 45 -2.82 1.09 -8.62
N VAL A 46 -2.10 0.06 -8.20
CA VAL A 46 -2.46 -0.76 -7.03
C VAL A 46 -2.45 0.07 -5.76
N LEU A 47 -1.45 0.94 -5.57
CA LEU A 47 -1.40 1.86 -4.43
C LEU A 47 -2.59 2.83 -4.41
N GLU A 48 -2.94 3.45 -5.53
CA GLU A 48 -4.12 4.31 -5.62
C GLU A 48 -5.41 3.56 -5.29
N SER A 49 -5.52 2.29 -5.73
CA SER A 49 -6.66 1.45 -5.41
C SER A 49 -6.76 1.17 -3.90
N LEU A 50 -5.64 0.83 -3.25
CA LEU A 50 -5.57 0.65 -1.80
C LEU A 50 -5.95 1.92 -1.03
N ILE A 51 -5.52 3.09 -1.49
CA ILE A 51 -5.89 4.40 -0.92
C ILE A 51 -7.39 4.62 -1.05
N LYS A 52 -7.93 4.45 -2.26
CA LYS A 52 -9.36 4.61 -2.54
C LYS A 52 -10.22 3.67 -1.71
N LYS A 53 -9.74 2.46 -1.43
CA LYS A 53 -10.41 1.46 -0.59
C LYS A 53 -10.19 1.68 0.91
N GLY A 54 -9.32 2.61 1.31
CA GLY A 54 -9.06 2.98 2.70
C GLY A 54 -8.17 2.00 3.47
N TYR A 55 -7.40 1.17 2.77
CA TYR A 55 -6.42 0.27 3.41
C TYR A 55 -5.10 0.98 3.70
N VAL A 56 -4.77 2.03 2.95
CA VAL A 56 -3.61 2.87 3.19
C VAL A 56 -3.98 4.34 3.02
N GLU A 57 -3.21 5.24 3.62
CA GLU A 57 -3.43 6.68 3.58
C GLU A 57 -2.16 7.43 3.18
N ARG A 58 -2.32 8.49 2.39
CA ARG A 58 -1.26 9.47 2.13
C ARG A 58 -1.20 10.47 3.27
N THR A 59 -0.01 10.65 3.81
CA THR A 59 0.29 11.58 4.88
C THR A 59 1.28 12.63 4.37
N LYS A 60 1.67 13.59 5.22
CA LYS A 60 2.61 14.65 4.83
C LYS A 60 4.03 14.13 4.58
N ARG A 61 4.44 12.97 5.11
CA ARG A 61 5.81 12.44 5.00
C ARG A 61 5.87 11.04 4.36
N GLY A 62 4.73 10.42 4.02
CA GLY A 62 4.70 9.19 3.23
C GLY A 62 3.33 8.50 3.12
N ILE A 63 3.37 7.19 3.06
CA ILE A 63 2.22 6.28 3.06
C ILE A 63 2.19 5.54 4.39
N LYS A 64 0.98 5.36 4.92
CA LYS A 64 0.71 4.61 6.14
C LYS A 64 -0.39 3.59 5.92
N ALA A 65 -0.29 2.40 6.50
CA ALA A 65 -1.37 1.41 6.48
C ALA A 65 -2.40 1.71 7.57
N THR A 66 -3.67 1.48 7.24
CA THR A 66 -4.78 1.62 8.20
C THR A 66 -5.02 0.30 8.94
N ASN A 67 -5.83 0.35 10.00
CA ASN A 67 -6.26 -0.84 10.75
C ASN A 67 -7.46 -1.56 10.10
N LYS A 68 -7.79 -1.24 8.84
CA LYS A 68 -8.89 -1.87 8.13
C LYS A 68 -8.56 -3.33 7.83
N GLN A 69 -9.45 -4.24 8.20
CA GLN A 69 -9.32 -5.67 7.92
C GLN A 69 -9.83 -6.01 6.52
N PHE A 70 -9.28 -7.06 5.90
CA PHE A 70 -9.79 -7.59 4.64
C PHE A 70 -11.09 -8.35 4.91
N GLU A 71 -12.16 -7.94 4.23
CA GLU A 71 -13.49 -8.60 4.25
C GLU A 71 -13.60 -9.64 3.13
#